data_AF-A0A7G8H9P7-F1
#
_entry.id   AF-A0A7G8H9P7-F1
#
_cell.length_a   1.000
_cell.length_b   1.000
_cell.length_c   1.000
_cell.angle_alpha   90.00
_cell.angle_beta   90.00
_cell.angle_gamma   90.00
#
_symmetry.space_group_name_H-M   'P 1'
#
loop_
_entity.id
_entity.type
_entity.pdbx_description
1 polymer ?
#
loop_
_entity_poly.entity_id
_entity_poly.type
_entity_poly.pdbx_seq_one_letter_code
_entity_poly.pdbx_strand_id
1 'polypeptide(L)'
;MTLPENPLGLERFEDLVDWTDSYLHFKHALEVIAFTPEIATSYLNIFSDFSSRYATEMKKQDILEARLPKEMRETIEAENSHRALLRQLLNG
;
A
#
# COMPACT_ATOMS: atom_id res chain seq x y z
N MET A 1 -5.37 -16.46 5.06
CA MET A 1 -6.42 -15.42 5.04
C MET A 1 -6.95 -15.29 3.62
N THR A 2 -8.26 -15.05 3.46
CA THR A 2 -8.85 -14.79 2.14
C THR A 2 -8.61 -13.33 1.76
N LEU A 3 -8.21 -13.08 0.52
CA LEU A 3 -8.09 -11.73 -0.02
C LEU A 3 -9.47 -11.24 -0.48
N PRO A 4 -9.72 -9.92 -0.37
CA PRO A 4 -10.84 -9.29 -1.06
C PRO A 4 -10.74 -9.50 -2.57
N GLU A 5 -11.87 -9.40 -3.27
CA GLU A 5 -11.87 -9.40 -4.74
C GLU A 5 -10.93 -8.30 -5.26
N ASN A 6 -10.03 -8.68 -6.15
CA ASN A 6 -8.96 -7.81 -6.62
C ASN A 6 -8.58 -8.10 -8.09
N PRO A 7 -7.99 -7.11 -8.79
CA PRO A 7 -7.65 -7.25 -10.21
C PRO A 7 -6.60 -8.32 -10.52
N LEU A 8 -5.87 -8.84 -9.52
CA LEU A 8 -4.86 -9.88 -9.72
C LEU A 8 -5.47 -11.29 -9.77
N GLY A 9 -6.76 -11.43 -9.44
CA GLY A 9 -7.44 -12.73 -9.41
C GLY A 9 -6.94 -13.66 -8.30
N LEU A 10 -6.26 -13.12 -7.28
CA LEU A 10 -5.72 -13.88 -6.16
C LEU A 10 -6.75 -13.97 -5.03
N GLU A 11 -7.04 -15.19 -4.57
CA GLU A 11 -8.05 -15.42 -3.53
C GLU A 11 -7.42 -15.62 -2.15
N ARG A 12 -6.18 -16.09 -2.07
CA ARG A 12 -5.50 -16.42 -0.81
C ARG A 12 -4.29 -15.53 -0.59
N PHE A 13 -4.09 -15.17 0.66
CA PHE A 13 -2.94 -14.37 1.08
C PHE A 13 -1.59 -15.03 0.77
N GLU A 14 -1.53 -16.36 0.89
CA GLU A 14 -0.32 -17.14 0.55
C GLU A 14 0.03 -16.99 -0.94
N ASP A 15 -0.96 -17.07 -1.83
CA ASP A 15 -0.76 -16.90 -3.27
C ASP A 15 -0.25 -15.49 -3.61
N LEU A 16 -0.67 -14.48 -2.86
CA LEU A 16 -0.15 -13.11 -2.99
C LEU A 16 1.30 -12.99 -2.53
N VAL A 17 1.67 -13.66 -1.44
CA VAL A 17 3.07 -13.69 -0.98
C VAL A 17 3.94 -14.35 -2.06
N ASP A 18 3.51 -15.49 -2.60
CA ASP A 18 4.23 -16.21 -3.65
C ASP A 18 4.31 -15.42 -4.96
N TRP A 19 3.25 -14.69 -5.31
CA TRP A 19 3.22 -13.80 -6.47
C TRP A 19 4.17 -12.59 -6.32
N THR A 20 4.45 -12.18 -5.08
CA THR A 20 5.28 -11.00 -4.78
C THR A 20 6.77 -11.36 -4.79
N ASP A 21 7.36 -11.44 -5.98
CA ASP A 21 8.78 -11.75 -6.17
C ASP A 21 9.70 -10.51 -6.18
N SER A 22 9.12 -9.32 -6.26
CA SER A 22 9.85 -8.08 -6.54
C SER A 22 9.20 -6.87 -5.88
N TYR A 23 9.99 -5.80 -5.75
CA TYR A 23 9.50 -4.53 -5.23
C TYR A 23 8.38 -3.92 -6.10
N LEU A 24 8.39 -4.19 -7.40
CA LEU A 24 7.33 -3.74 -8.31
C LEU A 24 6.01 -4.44 -8.00
N HIS A 25 6.03 -5.77 -7.85
CA HIS A 25 4.85 -6.53 -7.45
C HIS A 25 4.33 -6.07 -6.09
N PHE A 26 5.23 -5.85 -5.13
CA PHE A 26 4.88 -5.34 -3.81
C PHE A 26 4.10 -4.02 -3.89
N LYS A 27 4.61 -3.03 -4.63
CA LYS A 27 3.91 -1.75 -4.82
C LYS A 27 2.57 -1.94 -5.54
N HIS A 28 2.55 -2.75 -6.59
CA HIS A 28 1.34 -2.96 -7.36
C HIS A 28 0.22 -3.58 -6.51
N ALA A 29 0.55 -4.58 -5.68
CA ALA A 29 -0.39 -5.17 -4.74
C ALA A 29 -0.97 -4.12 -3.77
N LEU A 30 -0.13 -3.27 -3.19
CA LEU A 30 -0.57 -2.17 -2.30
C LEU A 30 -1.50 -1.15 -2.97
N GLU A 31 -1.41 -0.99 -4.29
CA GLU A 31 -2.25 -0.08 -5.06
C GLU A 31 -3.60 -0.71 -5.41
N VAL A 32 -3.60 -1.97 -5.87
CA VAL A 32 -4.79 -2.59 -6.49
C VAL A 32 -5.60 -3.47 -5.56
N ILE A 33 -5.03 -3.94 -4.45
CA ILE A 33 -5.74 -4.76 -3.47
C ILE A 33 -6.31 -3.85 -2.39
N ALA A 34 -7.62 -3.99 -2.13
CA ALA A 34 -8.31 -3.31 -1.05
C ALA A 34 -7.99 -3.93 0.32
N PHE A 35 -6.73 -3.84 0.76
CA PHE A 35 -6.29 -4.46 1.99
C PHE A 35 -7.11 -4.02 3.21
N THR A 36 -7.47 -5.00 4.03
CA THR A 36 -7.88 -4.72 5.42
C THR A 36 -6.63 -4.40 6.25
N PRO A 37 -6.77 -3.70 7.41
CA PRO A 37 -5.62 -3.40 8.27
C PRO A 37 -4.82 -4.64 8.68
N GLU A 38 -5.50 -5.76 8.92
CA GLU A 38 -4.88 -7.04 9.26
C GLU A 38 -4.01 -7.57 8.11
N ILE A 39 -4.58 -7.67 6.91
CA ILE A 39 -3.87 -8.21 5.74
C ILE A 39 -2.72 -7.28 5.36
N ALA A 40 -2.93 -5.96 5.37
CA ALA A 40 -1.87 -4.98 5.13
C ALA A 40 -0.71 -5.16 6.12
N THR A 41 -1.01 -5.27 7.42
CA THR A 41 0.02 -5.46 8.45
C THR A 41 0.82 -6.75 8.21
N SER A 42 0.14 -7.87 7.93
CA SER A 42 0.81 -9.13 7.61
C SER A 42 1.68 -9.02 6.36
N TYR A 43 1.17 -8.40 5.30
CA TYR A 43 1.90 -8.23 4.04
C TYR A 43 3.15 -7.36 4.22
N LEU A 44 3.01 -6.23 4.90
CA LEU A 44 4.11 -5.30 5.17
C LEU A 44 5.19 -5.95 6.05
N ASN A 45 4.80 -6.78 7.01
CA ASN A 45 5.74 -7.49 7.89
C ASN A 45 6.53 -8.57 7.17
N ILE A 46 5.90 -9.32 6.25
CA ILE A 46 6.58 -10.35 5.45
C ILE A 46 7.65 -9.71 4.55
N PHE A 47 7.31 -8.59 3.91
CA PHE A 47 8.21 -7.87 3.01
C PHE A 47 8.84 -6.63 3.68
N SER A 48 9.39 -6.80 4.88
CA SER A 48 9.87 -5.71 5.74
C SER A 48 10.91 -4.79 5.07
N ASP A 49 11.79 -5.32 4.23
CA ASP A 49 12.76 -4.55 3.45
C ASP A 49 12.06 -3.63 2.42
N PHE A 50 11.05 -4.17 1.72
CA PHE A 50 10.24 -3.41 0.78
C PHE A 50 9.37 -2.37 1.50
N SER A 51 8.80 -2.73 2.64
CA SER A 51 8.02 -1.83 3.50
C SER A 51 8.84 -0.65 3.97
N SER A 52 10.08 -0.87 4.42
CA SER A 52 11.00 0.18 4.85
C SER A 52 11.35 1.15 3.72
N ARG A 53 11.60 0.61 2.53
CA ARG A 53 11.82 1.40 1.32
C ARG A 53 10.57 2.21 0.97
N TYR A 54 9.41 1.57 0.97
CA TYR A 54 8.13 2.20 0.62
C TYR A 54 7.74 3.30 1.60
N ALA A 55 7.93 3.11 2.91
CA ALA A 55 7.73 4.16 3.91
C ALA A 55 8.60 5.40 3.63
N THR A 56 9.85 5.20 3.19
CA THR A 56 10.74 6.30 2.79
C THR A 56 10.23 7.02 1.54
N GLU A 57 9.72 6.29 0.54
CA GLU A 57 9.10 6.87 -0.66
C GLU A 57 7.84 7.67 -0.30
N MET A 58 6.97 7.12 0.55
CA MET A 58 5.76 7.80 1.02
C MET A 58 6.07 9.10 1.76
N LYS A 59 7.06 9.11 2.67
CA LYS A 59 7.49 10.33 3.36
C LYS A 59 7.97 11.41 2.40
N LYS A 60 8.72 11.04 1.35
CA LYS A 60 9.13 12.00 0.31
C LYS A 60 7.93 12.55 -0.43
N GLN A 61 6.96 11.70 -0.76
CA GLN A 61 5.74 12.12 -1.43
C GLN A 61 4.89 13.04 -0.56
N ASP A 62 4.79 12.77 0.75
CA ASP A 62 4.08 13.63 1.71
C ASP A 62 4.70 15.04 1.78
N ILE A 63 6.03 15.15 1.76
CA ILE A 63 6.74 16.44 1.72
C ILE A 63 6.43 17.21 0.43
N LEU A 64 6.32 16.51 -0.70
CA LEU A 64 5.99 17.12 -1.99
C LEU A 64 4.52 17.55 -2.03
N GLU A 65 3.60 16.71 -1.55
CA GLU A 65 2.17 17.00 -1.51
C GLU A 65 1.83 18.13 -0.56
N ALA A 66 2.57 18.30 0.54
CA ALA A 66 2.41 19.44 1.44
C ALA A 66 2.61 20.79 0.74
N ARG A 67 3.26 20.82 -0.43
CA ARG A 67 3.44 22.02 -1.27
C ARG A 67 2.30 22.24 -2.26
N LEU A 68 1.40 21.28 -2.41
CA LEU A 68 0.26 21.38 -3.32
C LEU A 68 -0.90 22.16 -2.69
N PRO A 69 -1.72 22.84 -3.52
CA PRO A 69 -2.98 23.42 -3.08
C PRO A 69 -3.88 22.39 -2.39
N LYS A 70 -4.70 22.84 -1.42
CA LYS A 70 -5.58 21.98 -0.63
C LYS A 70 -6.51 21.12 -1.50
N GLU A 71 -7.13 21.70 -2.52
CA GLU A 71 -8.03 20.98 -3.44
C GLU A 71 -7.35 19.82 -4.16
N MET A 72 -6.08 19.99 -4.56
CA MET A 72 -5.31 18.91 -5.20
C MET A 72 -4.97 17.80 -4.21
N ARG A 73 -4.67 18.14 -2.95
CA ARG A 73 -4.42 17.13 -1.90
C ARG A 73 -5.67 16.31 -1.60
N GLU A 74 -6.82 16.96 -1.50
CA GLU A 74 -8.10 16.29 -1.24
C GLU A 74 -8.49 15.36 -2.40
N THR A 75 -8.20 15.76 -3.64
CA THR A 75 -8.42 14.91 -4.83
C THR A 75 -7.54 13.66 -4.79
N ILE A 76 -6.23 13.82 -4.51
CA ILE A 76 -5.28 12.71 -4.42
C ILE A 76 -5.67 11.72 -3.33
N GLU A 77 -6.17 12.20 -2.19
CA GLU A 77 -6.58 11.33 -1.07
C GLU A 77 -7.89 10.59 -1.37
N ALA A 78 -8.83 11.22 -2.08
CA ALA A 78 -10.06 10.59 -2.53
C ALA A 78 -9.83 9.50 -3.58
N GLU A 79 -8.84 9.68 -4.47
CA GLU A 79 -8.50 8.70 -5.52
C GLU A 79 -7.76 7.47 -4.97
N ASN A 80 -7.23 7.51 -3.74
CA ASN A 80 -6.43 6.42 -3.19
C ASN A 80 -6.68 6.22 -1.69
N SER A 81 -7.87 5.74 -1.35
CA SER A 81 -8.28 5.45 0.03
C SER A 81 -7.36 4.43 0.74
N HIS A 82 -6.74 3.51 0.00
CA HIS A 82 -5.78 2.54 0.55
C HIS A 82 -4.51 3.23 1.07
N ARG A 83 -4.14 4.36 0.47
CA ARG A 83 -2.95 5.12 0.88
C ARG A 83 -3.07 5.70 2.28
N ALA A 84 -4.26 6.12 2.71
CA ALA A 84 -4.48 6.63 4.06
C ALA A 84 -4.23 5.53 5.11
N LEU A 85 -4.70 4.31 4.85
CA LEU A 85 -4.41 3.14 5.68
C LEU A 85 -2.90 2.85 5.74
N LEU A 86 -2.23 2.82 4.59
CA LEU A 86 -0.79 2.53 4.52
C LEU A 86 0.05 3.61 5.23
N ARG A 87 -0.34 4.89 5.16
CA ARG A 87 0.30 5.96 5.93
C ARG A 87 0.21 5.70 7.43
N GLN A 88 -0.95 5.27 7.93
CA GLN A 88 -1.13 4.96 9.36
C GLN A 88 -0.26 3.78 9.79
N LEU A 89 -0.18 2.72 8.97
CA LEU A 89 0.58 1.52 9.30
C LEU A 89 2.10 1.71 9.19
N LEU A 90 2.59 2.57 8.31
CA LEU A 90 4.01 2.76 8.04
C LEU A 90 4.64 3.96 8.76
N ASN A 91 3.83 4.92 9.23
CA ASN A 91 4.29 6.08 10.00
C ASN A 91 3.89 6.03 11.49
N GLY A 92 3.26 4.93 11.94
CA GLY A 92 2.98 4.65 13.34
C GLY A 92 4.21 4.27 14.14
#